data_AF-A0A218Z8S4-F1
#
_entry.id   AF-A0A218Z8S4-F1
#
_cell.length_a   1.000
_cell.length_b   1.000
_cell.length_c   1.000
_cell.angle_alpha   90.00
_cell.angle_beta   90.00
_cell.angle_gamma   90.00
#
_symmetry.space_group_name_H-M   'P 1'
#
loop_
_entity.id
_entity.type
_entity.pdbx_description
1 polymer ?
#
loop_
_entity_poly.entity_id
_entity_poly.type
_entity_poly.pdbx_seq_one_letter_code
_entity_poly.pdbx_strand_id
1 'polypeptide(L)'
;MILVREYFLLWRCCDPAVVISNAGAPEATWQSIASGRPEVAKRNRAFYTDRITALETSSAQASTISLVRDATARPTTSSSMSRNNSWSPIYSPGIPIAFTVPGMKTDVRIRVFEKEFHVHSVLLKLYSAFFRTLLESADKRLEEDHEKRCWRYDYVSVREPDGGWGLEVAPQEIPSPSPSPSPSPSPATSRSPPDGMGSSADDVAFEKLLCAIYRREYTIAGLGELSDMTRLAEWYGCLPTFSASLYTALWHSGQLVAEIPSNCNSALLLAQKLRHPLLFREALVHVVGQWEGYSSRFLDGHYSLVCAATLAYTRVCERLLATNQELFLAINRDGQVRQELCAATSDIQREQLPTQNAHFYRHLHDQWEGRPEEGLASVMPSLQSLLENKLMLERGRVRAGEADYQHRFLCAAIDDCELPWDLEEEDW
;
A
#
# COMPACT_ATOMS: atom_id res chain seq x y z
N MET A 1 -31.69 -6.86 21.04
CA MET A 1 -30.71 -6.88 22.15
C MET A 1 -29.27 -7.02 21.66
N ILE A 2 -28.92 -7.98 20.78
CA ILE A 2 -27.55 -8.12 20.23
C ILE A 2 -27.09 -6.85 19.48
N LEU A 3 -27.88 -6.36 18.53
CA LEU A 3 -27.56 -5.13 17.77
C LEU A 3 -27.43 -3.87 18.66
N VAL A 4 -28.16 -3.80 19.77
CA VAL A 4 -28.10 -2.69 20.74
C VAL A 4 -26.80 -2.72 21.54
N ARG A 5 -26.39 -3.92 21.98
CA ARG A 5 -25.11 -4.15 22.67
C ARG A 5 -23.92 -3.88 21.76
N GLU A 6 -24.03 -4.24 20.47
CA GLU A 6 -23.04 -3.96 19.42
C GLU A 6 -22.91 -2.47 19.13
N TYR A 7 -24.03 -1.73 19.14
CA TYR A 7 -24.04 -0.26 19.00
C TYR A 7 -23.21 0.44 20.09
N PHE A 8 -23.29 -0.06 21.32
CA PHE A 8 -22.54 0.48 22.45
C PHE A 8 -21.02 0.23 22.34
N LEU A 9 -20.62 -0.87 21.68
CA LEU A 9 -19.22 -1.20 21.39
C LEU A 9 -18.66 -0.34 20.26
N LEU A 10 -19.41 -0.20 19.16
CA LEU A 10 -19.08 0.73 18.07
C LEU A 10 -18.94 2.17 18.56
N TRP A 11 -19.82 2.61 19.47
CA TRP A 11 -19.74 3.92 20.11
C TRP A 11 -18.46 4.11 20.93
N ARG A 12 -18.02 3.10 21.70
CA ARG A 12 -16.74 3.16 22.43
C ARG A 12 -15.53 3.25 21.51
N CYS A 13 -15.55 2.60 20.34
CA CYS A 13 -14.48 2.69 19.35
C CYS A 13 -14.42 4.07 18.67
N CYS A 14 -15.54 4.78 18.60
CA CYS A 14 -15.65 6.11 17.99
C CYS A 14 -15.50 7.26 18.99
N ASP A 15 -15.35 6.99 20.30
CA ASP A 15 -15.17 8.04 21.31
C ASP A 15 -13.71 8.55 21.26
N PRO A 16 -13.48 9.78 20.77
CA PRO A 16 -12.13 10.32 20.67
C PRO A 16 -11.45 10.41 22.04
N ALA A 17 -12.20 10.58 23.14
CA ALA A 17 -11.62 10.71 24.47
C ALA A 17 -10.95 9.39 24.95
N VAL A 18 -11.51 8.24 24.55
CA VAL A 18 -10.93 6.91 24.84
C VAL A 18 -9.72 6.62 23.94
N VAL A 19 -9.75 7.13 22.72
CA VAL A 19 -8.62 7.07 21.76
C VAL A 19 -7.45 7.94 22.23
N ILE A 20 -7.74 9.14 22.74
CA ILE A 20 -6.76 10.15 23.19
C ILE A 20 -6.03 9.70 24.46
N SER A 21 -6.69 9.01 25.39
CA SER A 21 -6.06 8.55 26.64
C SER A 21 -5.02 7.44 26.44
N ASN A 22 -5.09 6.68 25.35
CA ASN A 22 -4.20 5.53 25.09
C ASN A 22 -2.97 5.88 24.23
N ALA A 23 -2.93 7.05 23.57
CA ALA A 23 -1.93 7.37 22.55
C ALA A 23 -0.74 8.24 23.04
N GLY A 24 -0.75 8.73 24.28
CA GLY A 24 0.42 9.36 24.93
C GLY A 24 1.00 10.63 24.26
N ALA A 25 0.24 11.32 23.41
CA ALA A 25 0.70 12.50 22.66
C ALA A 25 0.41 13.84 23.38
N PRO A 26 1.23 14.90 23.18
CA PRO A 26 1.07 16.20 23.83
C PRO A 26 -0.21 16.95 23.40
N GLU A 27 -0.83 17.61 24.38
CA GLU A 27 -2.18 18.21 24.37
C GLU A 27 -2.39 19.31 23.31
N ALA A 28 -1.32 19.95 22.83
CA ALA A 28 -1.37 21.12 21.93
C ALA A 28 -1.78 20.79 20.48
N THR A 29 -1.56 19.56 19.99
CA THR A 29 -1.88 19.17 18.60
C THR A 29 -3.38 18.92 18.40
N TRP A 30 -4.17 18.74 19.47
CA TRP A 30 -5.52 18.18 19.40
C TRP A 30 -6.67 19.19 19.38
N GLN A 31 -6.42 20.44 19.79
CA GLN A 31 -7.46 21.46 19.89
C GLN A 31 -8.05 21.89 18.53
N SER A 32 -7.35 21.63 17.42
CA SER A 32 -7.82 21.98 16.07
C SER A 32 -8.83 20.97 15.49
N ILE A 33 -8.75 19.68 15.86
CA ILE A 33 -9.56 18.60 15.25
C ILE A 33 -10.91 18.39 15.97
N ALA A 34 -10.99 18.72 17.27
CA ALA A 34 -12.13 18.35 18.13
C ALA A 34 -13.35 19.30 18.08
N SER A 35 -13.27 20.45 17.40
CA SER A 35 -14.24 21.55 17.57
C SER A 35 -15.59 21.40 16.85
N GLY A 36 -15.81 20.34 16.05
CA GLY A 36 -16.99 20.22 15.18
C GLY A 36 -17.95 19.04 15.37
N ARG A 37 -17.62 18.00 16.15
CA ARG A 37 -18.36 16.71 16.15
C ARG A 37 -19.20 16.29 17.39
N PRO A 38 -19.23 16.97 18.56
CA PRO A 38 -19.90 16.42 19.76
C PRO A 38 -21.44 16.42 19.72
N GLU A 39 -22.08 17.25 18.89
CA GLU A 39 -23.55 17.39 18.90
C GLU A 39 -24.29 16.25 18.18
N VAL A 40 -23.69 15.65 17.15
CA VAL A 40 -24.26 14.49 16.45
C VAL A 40 -24.25 13.25 17.35
N ALA A 41 -23.16 13.05 18.10
CA ALA A 41 -23.04 11.95 19.07
C ALA A 41 -24.06 12.05 20.21
N LYS A 42 -24.33 13.27 20.71
CA LYS A 42 -25.36 13.51 21.74
C LYS A 42 -26.77 13.22 21.24
N ARG A 43 -27.13 13.67 20.03
CA ARG A 43 -28.45 13.40 19.43
C ARG A 43 -28.69 11.91 19.21
N ASN A 44 -27.68 11.20 18.71
CA ASN A 44 -27.76 9.76 18.53
C ASN A 44 -27.97 9.04 19.87
N ARG A 45 -27.21 9.38 20.92
CA ARG A 45 -27.40 8.79 22.26
C ARG A 45 -28.83 8.93 22.79
N ALA A 46 -29.41 10.13 22.67
CA ALA A 46 -30.78 10.38 23.15
C ALA A 46 -31.80 9.52 22.39
N PHE A 47 -31.72 9.51 21.06
CA PHE A 47 -32.61 8.72 20.20
C PHE A 47 -32.59 7.22 20.53
N TYR A 48 -31.40 6.65 20.77
CA TYR A 48 -31.28 5.22 21.08
C TYR A 48 -31.68 4.88 22.50
N THR A 49 -31.39 5.74 23.48
CA THR A 49 -31.81 5.51 24.86
C THR A 49 -33.33 5.35 24.92
N ASP A 50 -34.07 6.24 24.25
CA ASP A 50 -35.52 6.19 24.19
C ASP A 50 -36.05 4.92 23.48
N ARG A 51 -35.38 4.50 22.39
CA ARG A 51 -35.77 3.29 21.64
C ARG A 51 -35.47 1.99 22.38
N ILE A 52 -34.38 1.92 23.14
CA ILE A 52 -34.03 0.76 23.97
C ILE A 52 -35.09 0.59 25.07
N THR A 53 -35.48 1.67 25.75
CA THR A 53 -36.54 1.64 26.76
C THR A 53 -37.90 1.19 26.18
N ALA A 54 -38.21 1.58 24.94
CA ALA A 54 -39.42 1.13 24.23
C ALA A 54 -39.39 -0.35 23.81
N LEU A 55 -38.20 -0.90 23.50
CA LEU A 55 -38.03 -2.30 23.12
C LEU A 55 -38.01 -3.23 24.35
N GLU A 56 -37.43 -2.79 25.47
CA GLU A 56 -37.40 -3.54 26.73
C GLU A 56 -38.81 -3.71 27.34
N THR A 57 -39.66 -2.69 27.19
CA THR A 57 -41.08 -2.77 27.58
C THR A 57 -41.90 -3.73 26.70
N SER A 58 -41.50 -3.92 25.44
CA SER A 58 -42.19 -4.82 24.49
C SER A 58 -41.71 -6.28 24.56
N SER A 59 -40.49 -6.53 25.05
CA SER A 59 -39.86 -7.85 25.10
C SER A 59 -40.33 -8.74 26.26
N ALA A 60 -41.08 -8.21 27.23
CA ALA A 60 -41.53 -8.96 28.41
C ALA A 60 -42.66 -9.98 28.12
N GLN A 61 -43.16 -10.09 26.88
CA GLN A 61 -44.35 -10.88 26.56
C GLN A 61 -44.16 -12.10 25.65
N ALA A 62 -42.96 -12.44 25.20
CA ALA A 62 -42.80 -13.60 24.31
C ALA A 62 -41.50 -14.36 24.56
N SER A 63 -41.61 -15.55 25.15
CA SER A 63 -40.58 -16.58 25.09
C SER A 63 -41.23 -17.94 25.24
N THR A 64 -41.01 -18.83 24.26
CA THR A 64 -40.52 -20.22 24.41
C THR A 64 -40.63 -20.90 23.03
N ILE A 65 -39.55 -21.48 22.50
CA ILE A 65 -39.47 -22.82 21.85
C ILE A 65 -38.05 -23.08 21.30
N SER A 66 -37.71 -24.36 21.32
CA SER A 66 -36.40 -25.03 21.34
C SER A 66 -35.73 -25.30 19.99
N LEU A 67 -34.41 -25.49 20.08
CA LEU A 67 -33.44 -25.94 19.08
C LEU A 67 -33.59 -27.42 18.66
N VAL A 68 -33.34 -27.70 17.37
CA VAL A 68 -32.82 -28.99 16.87
C VAL A 68 -31.66 -28.70 15.93
N ARG A 69 -30.55 -29.43 16.11
CA ARG A 69 -29.33 -29.44 15.29
C ARG A 69 -29.45 -30.55 14.25
N ASP A 70 -28.87 -30.34 13.07
CA ASP A 70 -28.10 -31.41 12.42
C ASP A 70 -27.06 -30.85 11.43
N ALA A 71 -25.97 -31.60 11.29
CA ALA A 71 -24.76 -31.27 10.56
C ALA A 71 -24.60 -32.18 9.33
N THR A 72 -23.97 -31.71 8.26
CA THR A 72 -23.01 -32.50 7.46
C THR A 72 -22.23 -31.59 6.50
N ALA A 73 -20.91 -31.78 6.50
CA ALA A 73 -19.95 -31.13 5.61
C ALA A 73 -19.64 -32.01 4.39
N ARG A 74 -19.16 -31.41 3.28
CA ARG A 74 -18.12 -31.98 2.42
C ARG A 74 -17.46 -30.91 1.52
N PRO A 75 -16.16 -31.07 1.19
CA PRO A 75 -15.35 -30.05 0.53
C PRO A 75 -15.27 -30.26 -0.97
N THR A 76 -15.09 -29.17 -1.73
CA THR A 76 -14.82 -29.23 -3.17
C THR A 76 -13.56 -28.45 -3.52
N THR A 77 -12.86 -29.01 -4.49
CA THR A 77 -11.45 -28.90 -4.84
C THR A 77 -11.08 -27.68 -5.67
N SER A 78 -9.77 -27.44 -5.71
CA SER A 78 -9.03 -26.40 -6.42
C SER A 78 -9.29 -26.32 -7.93
N SER A 79 -9.07 -25.13 -8.48
CA SER A 79 -8.76 -24.93 -9.90
C SER A 79 -7.71 -23.83 -10.02
N SER A 80 -6.47 -24.27 -10.22
CA SER A 80 -5.32 -23.48 -10.66
C SER A 80 -5.57 -22.95 -12.08
N MET A 81 -5.40 -21.64 -12.28
CA MET A 81 -5.25 -21.05 -13.61
C MET A 81 -3.90 -20.37 -13.70
N SER A 82 -2.96 -21.09 -14.32
CA SER A 82 -1.69 -20.56 -14.82
C SER A 82 -1.96 -19.56 -15.94
N ARG A 83 -1.40 -18.35 -15.81
CA ARG A 83 -1.27 -17.39 -16.90
C ARG A 83 0.20 -17.05 -17.10
N ASN A 84 0.71 -17.57 -18.22
CA ASN A 84 1.96 -17.16 -18.85
C ASN A 84 1.98 -15.65 -19.07
N ASN A 85 2.98 -14.97 -18.51
CA ASN A 85 3.49 -13.70 -19.02
C ASN A 85 5.00 -13.68 -18.81
N SER A 86 5.71 -14.39 -19.69
CA SER A 86 7.16 -14.32 -19.81
C SER A 86 7.52 -13.16 -20.73
N TRP A 87 7.90 -12.04 -20.12
CA TRP A 87 8.83 -11.09 -20.72
C TRP A 87 10.13 -11.20 -19.93
N SER A 88 10.91 -12.23 -20.24
CA SER A 88 12.32 -12.29 -19.86
C SER A 88 13.13 -11.89 -21.10
N PRO A 89 13.76 -10.71 -21.15
CA PRO A 89 14.84 -10.52 -22.09
C PRO A 89 15.92 -11.54 -21.69
N ILE A 90 16.32 -12.39 -22.64
CA ILE A 90 17.48 -13.26 -22.46
C ILE A 90 18.70 -12.34 -22.45
N TYR A 91 19.09 -11.84 -21.28
CA TYR A 91 20.30 -11.05 -21.12
C TYR A 91 21.50 -11.99 -21.31
N SER A 92 22.23 -11.79 -22.41
CA SER A 92 23.54 -12.41 -22.56
C SER A 92 24.53 -11.64 -21.69
N PRO A 93 25.30 -12.30 -20.80
CA PRO A 93 26.29 -11.61 -19.98
C PRO A 93 27.26 -10.85 -20.89
N GLY A 94 27.42 -9.55 -20.64
CA GLY A 94 28.38 -8.69 -21.33
C GLY A 94 27.83 -7.74 -22.40
N ILE A 95 26.52 -7.71 -22.69
CA ILE A 95 25.95 -6.67 -23.57
C ILE A 95 25.60 -5.44 -22.72
N PRO A 96 26.19 -4.26 -22.99
CA PRO A 96 25.86 -3.05 -22.25
C PRO A 96 24.42 -2.60 -22.52
N ILE A 97 23.73 -2.18 -21.46
CA ILE A 97 22.37 -1.65 -21.50
C ILE A 97 22.46 -0.15 -21.75
N ALA A 98 22.23 0.26 -23.00
CA ALA A 98 22.23 1.66 -23.38
C ALA A 98 20.84 2.29 -23.26
N PHE A 99 20.74 3.36 -22.47
CA PHE A 99 19.56 4.22 -22.45
C PHE A 99 19.74 5.30 -23.49
N THR A 100 18.85 5.34 -24.49
CA THR A 100 18.95 6.27 -25.62
C THR A 100 17.91 7.37 -25.51
N VAL A 101 18.30 8.60 -25.85
CA VAL A 101 17.41 9.76 -25.95
C VAL A 101 17.68 10.44 -27.29
N PRO A 102 16.66 10.73 -28.11
CA PRO A 102 16.86 11.34 -29.41
C PRO A 102 17.69 12.62 -29.33
N GLY A 103 18.75 12.70 -30.15
CA GLY A 103 19.63 13.88 -30.22
C GLY A 103 20.69 13.96 -29.12
N MET A 104 20.81 12.95 -28.25
CA MET A 104 21.79 12.93 -27.16
C MET A 104 22.75 11.74 -27.28
N LYS A 105 24.00 11.95 -26.86
CA LYS A 105 25.02 10.91 -26.77
C LYS A 105 25.22 10.54 -25.30
N THR A 106 25.25 9.24 -25.01
CA THR A 106 25.60 8.73 -23.68
C THR A 106 27.03 9.11 -23.34
N ASP A 107 27.23 9.71 -22.17
CA ASP A 107 28.51 10.23 -21.69
C ASP A 107 28.93 9.64 -20.34
N VAL A 108 28.06 8.85 -19.72
CA VAL A 108 28.31 8.15 -18.47
C VAL A 108 28.26 6.64 -18.69
N ARG A 109 29.29 5.93 -18.22
CA ARG A 109 29.29 4.48 -18.05
C ARG A 109 29.16 4.15 -16.55
N ILE A 110 28.20 3.28 -16.20
CA ILE A 110 28.03 2.78 -14.83
C ILE A 110 28.08 1.26 -14.87
N ARG A 111 28.99 0.65 -14.12
CA ARG A 111 29.07 -0.80 -13.95
C ARG A 111 28.55 -1.17 -12.57
N VAL A 112 27.35 -1.76 -12.51
CA VAL A 112 26.75 -2.25 -11.26
C VAL A 112 26.84 -3.76 -11.29
N PHE A 113 27.80 -4.27 -10.51
CA PHE A 113 28.22 -5.66 -10.50
C PHE A 113 28.61 -6.15 -11.90
N GLU A 114 27.86 -7.08 -12.48
CA GLU A 114 28.12 -7.63 -13.81
C GLU A 114 27.39 -6.88 -14.93
N LYS A 115 26.55 -5.90 -14.60
CA LYS A 115 25.78 -5.12 -15.59
C LYS A 115 26.47 -3.81 -15.89
N GLU A 116 26.58 -3.50 -17.17
CA GLU A 116 27.08 -2.22 -17.67
C GLU A 116 25.93 -1.39 -18.25
N PHE A 117 25.82 -0.14 -17.80
CA PHE A 117 24.81 0.82 -18.22
C PHE A 117 25.46 2.01 -18.90
N HIS A 118 24.94 2.40 -20.06
CA HIS A 118 25.33 3.64 -20.75
C HIS A 118 24.20 4.64 -20.65
N VAL A 119 24.48 5.78 -20.00
CA VAL A 119 23.48 6.78 -19.62
C VAL A 119 24.00 8.20 -19.88
N HIS A 120 23.08 9.17 -19.76
CA HIS A 120 23.30 10.59 -19.95
C HIS A 120 23.42 11.30 -18.59
N SER A 121 24.53 12.01 -18.40
CA SER A 121 24.81 12.78 -17.18
C SER A 121 23.71 13.79 -16.87
N VAL A 122 23.19 14.49 -17.89
CA VAL A 122 22.17 15.54 -17.71
C VAL A 122 20.88 14.99 -17.10
N LEU A 123 20.44 13.78 -17.47
CA LEU A 123 19.23 13.18 -16.89
C LEU A 123 19.47 12.73 -15.45
N LEU A 124 20.64 12.15 -15.17
CA LEU A 124 21.01 11.80 -13.80
C LEU A 124 21.07 13.05 -12.89
N LYS A 125 21.70 14.15 -13.34
CA LYS A 125 21.75 15.42 -12.59
C LYS A 125 20.37 16.04 -12.40
N LEU A 126 19.49 15.93 -13.39
CA LEU A 126 18.14 16.48 -13.33
C LEU A 126 17.30 15.77 -12.26
N TYR A 127 17.33 14.43 -12.25
CA TYR A 127 16.39 13.60 -11.49
C TYR A 127 16.96 12.97 -10.21
N SER A 128 18.23 13.22 -9.88
CA SER A 128 18.87 12.74 -8.66
C SER A 128 19.79 13.82 -8.07
N ALA A 129 19.54 14.18 -6.81
CA ALA A 129 20.39 15.11 -6.07
C ALA A 129 21.80 14.54 -5.83
N PHE A 130 21.90 13.23 -5.63
CA PHE A 130 23.17 12.52 -5.52
C PHE A 130 24.01 12.67 -6.78
N PHE A 131 23.46 12.32 -7.95
CA PHE A 131 24.21 12.39 -9.20
C PHE A 131 24.53 13.82 -9.61
N ARG A 132 23.66 14.79 -9.27
CA ARG A 132 23.95 16.22 -9.43
C ARG A 132 25.26 16.59 -8.74
N THR A 133 25.35 16.31 -7.43
CA THR A 133 26.53 16.62 -6.61
C THR A 133 27.76 15.82 -7.06
N LEU A 134 27.59 14.51 -7.30
CA LEU A 134 28.66 13.61 -7.69
C LEU A 134 29.30 14.04 -9.01
N LEU A 135 28.49 14.28 -10.04
CA LEU A 135 28.98 14.62 -11.38
C LEU A 135 29.51 16.05 -11.48
N GLU A 136 28.94 17.01 -10.72
CA GLU A 136 29.50 18.38 -10.63
C GLU A 136 30.87 18.40 -9.96
N SER A 137 31.10 17.56 -8.95
CA SER A 137 32.41 17.42 -8.32
C SER A 137 33.45 16.82 -9.28
N ALA A 138 33.03 15.91 -10.15
CA ALA A 138 33.88 15.29 -11.16
C ALA A 138 34.21 16.28 -12.29
N ASP A 139 33.28 17.13 -12.72
CA ASP A 139 33.52 18.15 -13.73
C ASP A 139 34.68 19.09 -13.35
N LYS A 140 34.76 19.50 -12.08
CA LYS A 140 35.86 20.33 -11.57
C LYS A 140 37.23 19.67 -11.66
N ARG A 141 37.29 18.33 -11.73
CA ARG A 141 38.55 17.57 -11.84
C ARG A 141 38.93 17.24 -13.28
N LEU A 142 37.97 17.32 -14.21
CA LEU A 142 38.16 16.87 -15.58
C LEU A 142 38.82 17.93 -16.48
N GLU A 143 38.81 19.21 -16.09
CA GLU A 143 39.39 20.32 -16.87
C GLU A 143 40.87 20.11 -17.25
N GLU A 144 41.58 19.18 -16.60
CA GLU A 144 43.01 18.93 -16.80
C GLU A 144 43.33 17.74 -17.74
N ASP A 145 42.37 16.87 -18.11
CA ASP A 145 42.69 15.50 -18.56
C ASP A 145 41.82 14.96 -19.73
N HIS A 146 41.22 15.86 -20.52
CA HIS A 146 40.14 15.52 -21.48
C HIS A 146 40.52 14.69 -22.72
N GLU A 147 41.79 14.60 -23.09
CA GLU A 147 42.17 14.03 -24.40
C GLU A 147 42.27 12.49 -24.44
N LYS A 148 42.18 11.79 -23.29
CA LYS A 148 42.47 10.34 -23.23
C LYS A 148 41.29 9.43 -22.86
N ARG A 149 40.11 9.96 -22.54
CA ARG A 149 38.99 9.16 -22.02
C ARG A 149 37.89 8.89 -23.05
N CYS A 150 37.48 7.64 -23.20
CA CYS A 150 36.35 7.24 -24.07
C CYS A 150 34.98 7.65 -23.48
N TRP A 151 34.90 7.77 -22.15
CA TRP A 151 33.71 8.16 -21.41
C TRP A 151 34.00 9.41 -20.59
N ARG A 152 33.05 10.35 -20.53
CA ARG A 152 33.20 11.55 -19.71
C ARG A 152 33.19 11.18 -18.23
N TYR A 153 32.31 10.25 -17.85
CA TYR A 153 32.27 9.69 -16.51
C TYR A 153 32.20 8.16 -16.56
N ASP A 154 32.94 7.51 -15.68
CA ASP A 154 33.02 6.06 -15.59
C ASP A 154 32.99 5.64 -14.13
N TYR A 155 31.95 4.90 -13.74
CA TYR A 155 31.69 4.48 -12.37
C TYR A 155 31.57 2.97 -12.26
N VAL A 156 31.98 2.42 -11.13
CA VAL A 156 31.88 1.00 -10.79
C VAL A 156 31.30 0.85 -9.39
N SER A 157 30.45 -0.16 -9.20
CA SER A 157 29.94 -0.52 -7.88
C SER A 157 31.05 -1.11 -7.02
N VAL A 158 31.17 -0.64 -5.79
CA VAL A 158 32.13 -1.12 -4.80
C VAL A 158 31.35 -1.55 -3.56
N ARG A 159 31.68 -2.73 -3.01
CA ARG A 159 31.09 -3.18 -1.73
C ARG A 159 31.77 -2.48 -0.57
N GLU A 160 30.95 -2.00 0.35
CA GLU A 160 31.38 -1.37 1.59
C GLU A 160 31.57 -2.43 2.70
N PRO A 161 32.40 -2.16 3.73
CA PRO A 161 32.67 -3.11 4.82
C PRO A 161 31.44 -3.51 5.64
N ASP A 162 30.41 -2.67 5.64
CA ASP A 162 29.12 -2.89 6.33
C ASP A 162 28.19 -3.84 5.56
N GLY A 163 28.59 -4.29 4.36
CA GLY A 163 27.81 -5.15 3.49
C GLY A 163 26.97 -4.39 2.45
N GLY A 164 26.94 -3.06 2.51
CA GLY A 164 26.35 -2.20 1.50
C GLY A 164 27.19 -2.12 0.22
N TRP A 165 26.73 -1.30 -0.73
CA TRP A 165 27.50 -0.96 -1.92
C TRP A 165 27.18 0.47 -2.38
N GLY A 166 28.16 1.09 -3.03
CA GLY A 166 28.06 2.42 -3.60
C GLY A 166 28.75 2.51 -4.95
N LEU A 167 28.63 3.67 -5.61
CA LEU A 167 29.32 3.95 -6.87
C LEU A 167 30.61 4.73 -6.62
N GLU A 168 31.72 4.20 -7.13
CA GLU A 168 33.02 4.88 -7.12
C GLU A 168 33.51 5.13 -8.54
N VAL A 169 34.39 6.12 -8.69
CA VAL A 169 35.04 6.40 -9.98
C VAL A 169 35.88 5.18 -10.37
N ALA A 170 35.69 4.68 -11.59
CA ALA A 170 36.45 3.55 -12.08
C ALA A 170 37.96 3.87 -12.04
N PRO A 171 38.80 2.96 -11.51
CA PRO A 171 40.24 3.13 -11.60
C PRO A 171 40.61 3.31 -13.06
N GLN A 172 41.42 4.32 -13.38
CA GLN A 172 42.00 4.40 -14.71
C GLN A 172 42.85 3.15 -14.91
N GLU A 173 42.49 2.34 -15.90
CA GLU A 173 43.41 1.35 -16.45
C GLU A 173 44.55 2.13 -17.08
N ILE A 174 45.60 2.40 -16.30
CA ILE A 174 46.83 2.99 -16.81
C ILE A 174 47.30 2.03 -17.91
N PRO A 175 47.38 2.46 -19.18
CA PRO A 175 47.90 1.62 -20.24
C PRO A 175 49.33 1.26 -19.85
N SER A 176 49.53 0.01 -19.42
CA SER A 176 50.86 -0.48 -19.10
C SER A 176 51.66 -0.46 -20.40
N PRO A 177 52.81 0.24 -20.48
CA PRO A 177 53.57 0.31 -21.71
C PRO A 177 54.26 -1.02 -22.00
N SER A 178 53.63 -1.85 -22.83
CA SER A 178 54.20 -2.95 -23.65
C SER A 178 54.99 -4.08 -22.95
N PRO A 179 54.99 -5.30 -23.53
CA PRO A 179 55.46 -6.51 -22.85
C PRO A 179 56.98 -6.61 -22.91
N SER A 180 57.63 -6.59 -21.75
CA SER A 180 58.97 -7.17 -21.61
C SER A 180 58.83 -8.64 -21.20
N PRO A 181 59.43 -9.59 -21.95
CA PRO A 181 59.30 -11.01 -21.66
C PRO A 181 60.27 -11.38 -20.54
N SER A 182 59.78 -11.46 -19.31
CA SER A 182 60.50 -12.05 -18.18
C SER A 182 59.55 -12.94 -17.37
N PRO A 183 59.82 -14.25 -17.25
CA PRO A 183 58.96 -15.18 -16.54
C PRO A 183 59.36 -15.19 -15.06
N SER A 184 58.62 -14.46 -14.23
CA SER A 184 58.65 -14.62 -12.77
C SER A 184 57.22 -14.70 -12.26
N PRO A 185 56.80 -15.84 -11.67
CA PRO A 185 55.45 -16.00 -11.16
C PRO A 185 55.34 -15.30 -9.80
N SER A 186 54.96 -14.03 -9.80
CA SER A 186 54.37 -13.40 -8.62
C SER A 186 52.86 -13.37 -8.82
N PRO A 187 52.07 -13.75 -7.79
CA PRO A 187 50.63 -13.88 -7.95
C PRO A 187 50.05 -12.48 -8.18
N ALA A 188 49.65 -12.23 -9.43
CA ALA A 188 48.77 -11.14 -9.73
C ALA A 188 47.49 -11.36 -8.95
N THR A 189 47.26 -10.55 -7.92
CA THR A 189 45.97 -10.40 -7.27
C THR A 189 45.02 -9.75 -8.27
N SER A 190 44.61 -10.53 -9.27
CA SER A 190 43.37 -10.33 -9.98
C SER A 190 42.29 -10.31 -8.92
N ARG A 191 41.84 -9.11 -8.54
CA ARG A 191 40.58 -8.92 -7.81
C ARG A 191 39.44 -9.25 -8.77
N SER A 192 39.36 -10.50 -9.21
CA SER A 192 38.09 -11.07 -9.62
C SER A 192 37.19 -11.00 -8.37
N PRO A 193 35.98 -10.43 -8.47
CA PRO A 193 35.05 -10.42 -7.35
C PRO A 193 34.87 -11.86 -6.86
N PRO A 194 34.86 -12.12 -5.54
CA PRO A 194 34.69 -13.46 -5.02
C PRO A 194 33.38 -14.07 -5.56
N ASP A 195 33.51 -15.20 -6.26
CA ASP A 195 32.41 -16.06 -6.71
C ASP A 195 31.53 -16.39 -5.49
N GLY A 196 30.29 -15.91 -5.51
CA GLY A 196 29.34 -15.97 -4.38
C GLY A 196 28.60 -14.66 -4.08
N MET A 197 28.78 -13.64 -4.92
CA MET A 197 28.27 -12.27 -4.77
C MET A 197 26.72 -12.21 -4.85
N GLY A 198 26.03 -12.28 -3.71
CA GLY A 198 24.57 -12.08 -3.60
C GLY A 198 24.16 -10.67 -4.02
N SER A 199 23.76 -10.52 -5.28
CA SER A 199 23.75 -9.23 -5.99
C SER A 199 22.69 -9.06 -7.07
N SER A 200 21.83 -10.06 -7.28
CA SER A 200 20.85 -10.07 -8.38
C SER A 200 19.57 -9.27 -8.11
N ALA A 201 19.35 -8.80 -6.87
CA ALA A 201 18.19 -7.99 -6.55
C ALA A 201 18.51 -6.50 -6.72
N ASP A 202 19.67 -6.07 -6.22
CA ASP A 202 20.11 -4.67 -6.26
C ASP A 202 20.46 -4.19 -7.68
N ASP A 203 21.02 -5.04 -8.53
CA ASP A 203 21.30 -4.70 -9.93
C ASP A 203 20.00 -4.54 -10.75
N VAL A 204 19.00 -5.38 -10.50
CA VAL A 204 17.67 -5.30 -11.09
C VAL A 204 16.92 -4.07 -10.57
N ALA A 205 16.96 -3.83 -9.26
CA ALA A 205 16.35 -2.64 -8.66
C ALA A 205 17.00 -1.35 -9.18
N PHE A 206 18.33 -1.33 -9.33
CA PHE A 206 19.06 -0.20 -9.91
C PHE A 206 18.72 0.00 -11.40
N GLU A 207 18.65 -1.07 -12.19
CA GLU A 207 18.23 -1.02 -13.60
C GLU A 207 16.82 -0.41 -13.72
N LYS A 208 15.87 -0.86 -12.89
CA LYS A 208 14.50 -0.33 -12.89
C LYS A 208 14.43 1.11 -12.38
N LEU A 209 15.31 1.51 -11.46
CA LEU A 209 15.44 2.90 -11.03
C LEU A 209 15.95 3.79 -12.17
N LEU A 210 16.89 3.29 -12.99
CA LEU A 210 17.26 3.97 -14.24
C LEU A 210 16.07 4.03 -15.21
N CYS A 211 15.27 2.98 -15.35
CA CYS A 211 14.03 3.05 -16.13
C CYS A 211 13.09 4.16 -15.63
N ALA A 212 12.94 4.32 -14.31
CA ALA A 212 12.16 5.41 -13.72
C ALA A 212 12.70 6.80 -14.10
N ILE A 213 14.02 7.02 -13.98
CA ILE A 213 14.67 8.29 -14.38
C ILE A 213 14.45 8.60 -15.87
N TYR A 214 14.47 7.58 -16.72
CA TYR A 214 14.26 7.70 -18.17
C TYR A 214 12.79 7.66 -18.59
N ARG A 215 11.86 7.54 -17.63
CA ARG A 215 10.42 7.35 -17.90
C ARG A 215 10.14 6.18 -18.86
N ARG A 216 10.95 5.12 -18.75
CA ARG A 216 10.73 3.86 -19.46
C ARG A 216 9.80 2.99 -18.64
N GLU A 217 9.00 2.18 -19.31
CA GLU A 217 8.14 1.20 -18.66
C GLU A 217 8.98 0.14 -17.93
N TYR A 218 8.53 -0.22 -16.73
CA TYR A 218 9.09 -1.32 -15.95
C TYR A 218 7.98 -1.95 -15.10
N THR A 219 8.21 -3.17 -14.66
CA THR A 219 7.33 -3.90 -13.73
C THR A 219 8.04 -4.11 -12.41
N ILE A 220 7.28 -4.27 -11.34
CA ILE A 220 7.77 -4.59 -10.00
C ILE A 220 7.21 -5.97 -9.65
N ALA A 221 8.11 -6.91 -9.39
CA ALA A 221 7.79 -8.31 -9.14
C ALA A 221 7.03 -8.49 -7.83
N GLY A 222 7.32 -7.70 -6.81
CA GLY A 222 6.65 -7.82 -5.52
C GLY A 222 7.07 -6.73 -4.54
N LEU A 223 6.59 -6.82 -3.30
CA LEU A 223 6.83 -5.78 -2.30
C LEU A 223 8.30 -5.68 -1.87
N GLY A 224 9.03 -6.80 -1.89
CA GLY A 224 10.47 -6.82 -1.62
C GLY A 224 11.24 -5.97 -2.63
N GLU A 225 10.96 -6.13 -3.92
CA GLU A 225 11.60 -5.31 -4.95
C GLU A 225 11.20 -3.83 -4.86
N LEU A 226 9.93 -3.52 -4.55
CA LEU A 226 9.52 -2.14 -4.28
C LEU A 226 10.33 -1.53 -3.12
N SER A 227 10.56 -2.30 -2.06
CA SER A 227 11.38 -1.90 -0.92
C SER A 227 12.83 -1.64 -1.32
N ASP A 228 13.44 -2.53 -2.09
CA ASP A 228 14.83 -2.37 -2.58
C ASP A 228 14.96 -1.15 -3.49
N MET A 229 14.03 -0.95 -4.42
CA MET A 229 13.99 0.23 -5.27
C MET A 229 13.79 1.52 -4.45
N THR A 230 12.94 1.50 -3.41
CA THR A 230 12.74 2.64 -2.52
C THR A 230 14.01 2.98 -1.75
N ARG A 231 14.71 1.97 -1.23
CA ARG A 231 16.00 2.13 -0.55
C ARG A 231 17.05 2.72 -1.47
N LEU A 232 17.17 2.23 -2.71
CA LEU A 232 18.09 2.79 -3.70
C LEU A 232 17.70 4.22 -4.10
N ALA A 233 16.41 4.50 -4.26
CA ALA A 233 15.93 5.83 -4.59
C ALA A 233 16.23 6.85 -3.48
N GLU A 234 16.10 6.46 -2.22
CA GLU A 234 16.52 7.27 -1.06
C GLU A 234 18.03 7.50 -1.08
N TRP A 235 18.82 6.44 -1.24
CA TRP A 235 20.28 6.52 -1.29
C TRP A 235 20.79 7.44 -2.41
N TYR A 236 20.22 7.31 -3.61
CA TYR A 236 20.56 8.13 -4.77
C TYR A 236 19.76 9.45 -4.84
N GLY A 237 19.01 9.81 -3.80
CA GLY A 237 18.30 11.10 -3.72
C GLY A 237 17.37 11.34 -4.91
N CYS A 238 16.57 10.34 -5.28
CA CYS A 238 15.61 10.38 -6.39
C CYS A 238 14.25 9.77 -6.03
N LEU A 239 13.84 9.84 -4.75
CA LEU A 239 12.51 9.42 -4.30
C LEU A 239 11.37 10.11 -5.07
N PRO A 240 11.39 11.44 -5.32
CA PRO A 240 10.33 12.09 -6.10
C PRO A 240 10.19 11.52 -7.52
N THR A 241 11.32 11.34 -8.21
CA THR A 241 11.37 10.76 -9.56
C THR A 241 10.81 9.34 -9.56
N PHE A 242 11.23 8.51 -8.59
CA PHE A 242 10.75 7.14 -8.48
C PHE A 242 9.25 7.10 -8.18
N SER A 243 8.79 7.88 -7.20
CA SER A 243 7.38 8.01 -6.85
C SER A 243 6.52 8.41 -8.05
N ALA A 244 6.91 9.44 -8.81
CA ALA A 244 6.18 9.86 -10.00
C ALA A 244 6.06 8.76 -11.07
N SER A 245 7.07 7.90 -11.21
CA SER A 245 7.06 6.79 -12.17
C SER A 245 6.19 5.59 -11.74
N LEU A 246 5.81 5.51 -10.46
CA LEU A 246 5.03 4.38 -9.93
C LEU A 246 3.60 4.35 -10.46
N TYR A 247 3.02 5.48 -10.86
CA TYR A 247 1.70 5.50 -11.50
C TYR A 247 1.62 4.57 -12.72
N THR A 248 2.64 4.53 -13.56
CA THR A 248 2.65 3.59 -14.68
C THR A 248 3.07 2.18 -14.22
N ALA A 249 4.09 2.09 -13.37
CA ALA A 249 4.65 0.80 -12.97
C ALA A 249 3.64 -0.07 -12.22
N LEU A 250 2.84 0.51 -11.31
CA LEU A 250 1.84 -0.23 -10.52
C LEU A 250 0.78 -0.91 -11.42
N TRP A 251 0.44 -0.30 -12.57
CA TRP A 251 -0.52 -0.88 -13.49
C TRP A 251 0.07 -2.09 -14.21
N HIS A 252 1.38 -2.13 -14.45
CA HIS A 252 2.00 -3.28 -15.08
C HIS A 252 2.42 -4.35 -14.05
N SER A 253 2.32 -4.05 -12.75
CA SER A 253 2.83 -4.88 -11.65
C SER A 253 1.73 -5.64 -10.92
N GLY A 254 1.03 -6.53 -11.64
CA GLY A 254 -0.09 -7.29 -11.08
C GLY A 254 0.28 -8.15 -9.87
N GLN A 255 1.52 -8.68 -9.81
CA GLN A 255 1.99 -9.46 -8.67
C GLN A 255 2.19 -8.60 -7.42
N LEU A 256 2.79 -7.41 -7.56
CA LEU A 256 2.90 -6.44 -6.47
C LEU A 256 1.52 -6.09 -5.89
N VAL A 257 0.54 -5.79 -6.75
CA VAL A 257 -0.83 -5.46 -6.32
C VAL A 257 -1.46 -6.62 -5.53
N ALA A 258 -1.30 -7.86 -6.00
CA ALA A 258 -1.81 -9.05 -5.31
C ALA A 258 -1.15 -9.30 -3.94
N GLU A 259 0.06 -8.80 -3.70
CA GLU A 259 0.77 -8.93 -2.42
C GLU A 259 0.36 -7.87 -1.38
N ILE A 260 -0.25 -6.74 -1.81
CA ILE A 260 -0.63 -5.63 -0.92
C ILE A 260 -1.58 -6.08 0.20
N PRO A 261 -2.66 -6.85 -0.03
CA PRO A 261 -3.57 -7.23 1.05
C PRO A 261 -2.90 -7.99 2.19
N SER A 262 -1.96 -8.88 1.87
CA SER A 262 -1.21 -9.67 2.85
C SER A 262 -0.11 -8.89 3.55
N ASN A 263 0.38 -7.80 2.94
CA ASN A 263 1.51 -7.01 3.42
C ASN A 263 1.16 -5.52 3.56
N CYS A 264 -0.10 -5.22 3.88
CA CYS A 264 -0.66 -3.87 3.77
C CYS A 264 0.07 -2.84 4.65
N ASN A 265 0.58 -3.25 5.82
CA ASN A 265 1.38 -2.38 6.71
C ASN A 265 2.70 -1.96 6.06
N SER A 266 3.45 -2.92 5.51
CA SER A 266 4.71 -2.65 4.82
C SER A 266 4.48 -1.82 3.56
N ALA A 267 3.40 -2.10 2.81
CA ALA A 267 3.01 -1.30 1.66
C ALA A 267 2.65 0.15 2.05
N LEU A 268 1.93 0.35 3.17
CA LEU A 268 1.58 1.68 3.68
C LEU A 268 2.83 2.48 4.10
N LEU A 269 3.79 1.83 4.76
CA LEU A 269 5.08 2.44 5.13
C LEU A 269 5.89 2.86 3.90
N LEU A 270 5.98 1.98 2.89
CA LEU A 270 6.65 2.31 1.63
C LEU A 270 5.92 3.45 0.90
N ALA A 271 4.59 3.41 0.85
CA ALA A 271 3.80 4.47 0.24
C ALA A 271 4.01 5.81 0.93
N GLN A 272 4.12 5.83 2.26
CA GLN A 272 4.45 7.04 3.02
C GLN A 272 5.85 7.55 2.68
N LYS A 273 6.85 6.67 2.68
CA LYS A 273 8.23 7.03 2.37
C LYS A 273 8.38 7.59 0.96
N LEU A 274 7.68 6.99 0.00
CA LEU A 274 7.61 7.45 -1.39
C LEU A 274 6.71 8.66 -1.57
N ARG A 275 5.89 9.01 -0.57
CA ARG A 275 4.82 10.00 -0.65
C ARG A 275 3.88 9.76 -1.84
N HIS A 276 3.59 8.49 -2.13
CA HIS A 276 2.82 8.08 -3.32
C HIS A 276 1.32 7.93 -3.01
N PRO A 277 0.44 8.88 -3.42
CA PRO A 277 -0.93 8.96 -2.90
C PRO A 277 -1.79 7.75 -3.25
N LEU A 278 -1.64 7.24 -4.47
CA LEU A 278 -2.43 6.12 -4.94
C LEU A 278 -2.08 4.81 -4.21
N LEU A 279 -0.78 4.52 -4.05
CA LEU A 279 -0.33 3.34 -3.33
C LEU A 279 -0.71 3.42 -1.86
N PHE A 280 -0.67 4.63 -1.30
CA PHE A 280 -1.07 4.88 0.08
C PHE A 280 -2.55 4.58 0.30
N ARG A 281 -3.43 5.11 -0.57
CA ARG A 281 -4.86 4.85 -0.51
C ARG A 281 -5.19 3.37 -0.66
N GLU A 282 -4.53 2.67 -1.59
CA GLU A 282 -4.70 1.23 -1.76
C GLU A 282 -4.35 0.47 -0.47
N ALA A 283 -3.14 0.70 0.06
CA ALA A 283 -2.67 0.05 1.27
C ALA A 283 -3.54 0.41 2.49
N LEU A 284 -4.00 1.66 2.59
CA LEU A 284 -4.85 2.15 3.67
C LEU A 284 -6.20 1.43 3.70
N VAL A 285 -6.82 1.18 2.55
CA VAL A 285 -8.09 0.41 2.48
C VAL A 285 -7.90 -0.98 3.08
N HIS A 286 -6.80 -1.67 2.75
CA HIS A 286 -6.52 -2.99 3.30
C HIS A 286 -6.20 -2.96 4.79
N VAL A 287 -5.44 -1.95 5.24
CA VAL A 287 -5.15 -1.72 6.67
C VAL A 287 -6.44 -1.52 7.46
N VAL A 288 -7.32 -0.63 7.00
CA VAL A 288 -8.59 -0.31 7.66
C VAL A 288 -9.53 -1.52 7.65
N GLY A 289 -9.55 -2.29 6.56
CA GLY A 289 -10.35 -3.51 6.46
C GLY A 289 -9.87 -4.65 7.38
N GLN A 290 -8.64 -4.58 7.89
CA GLN A 290 -8.05 -5.55 8.83
C GLN A 290 -7.91 -4.96 10.25
N TRP A 291 -8.54 -3.81 10.51
CA TRP A 291 -8.32 -3.07 11.75
C TRP A 291 -9.03 -3.74 12.93
N GLU A 292 -8.25 -4.39 13.80
CA GLU A 292 -8.74 -5.02 15.03
C GLU A 292 -8.61 -4.09 16.27
N GLY A 293 -8.35 -2.80 16.03
CA GLY A 293 -8.12 -1.80 17.08
C GLY A 293 -6.64 -1.47 17.27
N TYR A 294 -6.31 -0.85 18.41
CA TYR A 294 -4.93 -0.51 18.80
C TYR A 294 -4.16 -1.74 19.28
N SER A 295 -4.06 -2.76 18.44
CA SER A 295 -3.11 -3.84 18.69
C SER A 295 -1.71 -3.24 18.73
N SER A 296 -1.00 -3.46 19.83
CA SER A 296 0.21 -2.74 20.28
C SER A 296 1.47 -2.91 19.42
N ARG A 297 1.32 -3.40 18.18
CA ARG A 297 2.40 -3.53 17.20
C ARG A 297 2.09 -2.84 15.88
N PHE A 298 0.91 -2.23 15.78
CA PHE A 298 0.42 -1.66 14.55
C PHE A 298 1.07 -0.29 14.30
N LEU A 299 2.02 -0.24 13.36
CA LEU A 299 2.72 1.00 12.93
C LEU A 299 3.44 1.71 14.08
N ASP A 300 4.07 0.95 14.98
CA ASP A 300 4.84 1.50 16.10
C ASP A 300 5.85 2.55 15.62
N GLY A 301 5.80 3.74 16.20
CA GLY A 301 6.66 4.87 15.84
C GLY A 301 6.16 5.74 14.67
N HIS A 302 5.08 5.35 13.98
CA HIS A 302 4.52 6.09 12.84
C HIS A 302 3.20 6.77 13.18
N TYR A 303 3.26 7.78 14.06
CA TYR A 303 2.08 8.46 14.61
C TYR A 303 1.12 9.02 13.54
N SER A 304 1.68 9.62 12.48
CA SER A 304 0.89 10.19 11.39
C SER A 304 0.10 9.12 10.62
N LEU A 305 0.66 7.92 10.46
CA LEU A 305 -0.05 6.80 9.85
C LEU A 305 -1.17 6.27 10.74
N VAL A 306 -0.93 6.17 12.06
CA VAL A 306 -1.98 5.79 13.02
C VAL A 306 -3.14 6.77 12.97
N CYS A 307 -2.86 8.07 12.87
CA CYS A 307 -3.90 9.10 12.71
C CYS A 307 -4.68 8.93 11.41
N ALA A 308 -3.99 8.75 10.28
CA ALA A 308 -4.62 8.55 8.97
C ALA A 308 -5.51 7.30 8.95
N ALA A 309 -5.01 6.17 9.47
CA ALA A 309 -5.77 4.92 9.55
C ALA A 309 -6.96 5.01 10.51
N THR A 310 -6.79 5.65 11.67
CA THR A 310 -7.89 5.90 12.62
C THR A 310 -8.98 6.79 12.00
N LEU A 311 -8.59 7.84 11.28
CA LEU A 311 -9.52 8.72 10.59
C LEU A 311 -10.31 7.98 9.51
N ALA A 312 -9.63 7.20 8.66
CA ALA A 312 -10.25 6.40 7.63
C ALA A 312 -11.16 5.30 8.21
N TYR A 313 -10.74 4.63 9.28
CA TYR A 313 -11.55 3.66 10.02
C TYR A 313 -12.79 4.30 10.64
N THR A 314 -12.66 5.49 11.24
CA THR A 314 -13.79 6.26 11.78
C THR A 314 -14.83 6.55 10.70
N ARG A 315 -14.41 6.91 9.49
CA ARG A 315 -15.33 7.13 8.35
C ARG A 315 -16.07 5.85 7.94
N VAL A 316 -15.41 4.69 7.99
CA VAL A 316 -16.08 3.39 7.77
C VAL A 316 -17.12 3.14 8.86
N CYS A 317 -16.78 3.37 10.13
CA CYS A 317 -17.71 3.26 11.25
C CYS A 317 -18.91 4.22 11.12
N GLU A 318 -18.71 5.45 10.64
CA GLU A 318 -19.78 6.42 10.38
C GLU A 318 -20.76 5.90 9.30
N ARG A 319 -20.25 5.34 8.19
CA ARG A 319 -21.09 4.71 7.14
C ARG A 319 -21.84 3.49 7.65
N LEU A 320 -21.17 2.67 8.46
CA LEU A 320 -21.75 1.49 9.08
C LEU A 320 -22.91 1.87 10.02
N LEU A 321 -22.70 2.90 10.84
CA LEU A 321 -23.70 3.45 11.74
C LEU A 321 -24.92 3.97 10.98
N ALA A 322 -24.70 4.76 9.93
CA ALA A 322 -25.76 5.29 9.08
C ALA A 322 -26.58 4.16 8.41
N THR A 323 -25.89 3.13 7.93
CA THR A 323 -26.55 1.96 7.31
C THR A 323 -27.41 1.20 8.34
N ASN A 324 -26.90 0.99 9.55
CA ASN A 324 -27.67 0.36 10.62
C ASN A 324 -28.87 1.21 11.05
N GLN A 325 -28.75 2.54 11.08
CA GLN A 325 -29.88 3.44 11.33
C GLN A 325 -31.02 3.21 10.33
N GLU A 326 -30.70 3.20 9.05
CA GLU A 326 -31.69 2.99 8.00
C GLU A 326 -32.30 1.59 8.08
N LEU A 327 -31.51 0.55 8.34
CA LEU A 327 -32.01 -0.80 8.58
C LEU A 327 -33.01 -0.85 9.74
N PHE A 328 -32.71 -0.18 10.86
CA PHE A 328 -33.64 -0.12 12.00
C PHE A 328 -34.94 0.61 11.67
N LEU A 329 -34.88 1.69 10.89
CA LEU A 329 -36.08 2.40 10.46
C LEU A 329 -36.93 1.52 9.54
N ALA A 330 -36.31 0.79 8.60
CA ALA A 330 -36.99 -0.14 7.71
C ALA A 330 -37.68 -1.28 8.48
N ILE A 331 -36.99 -1.90 9.45
CA ILE A 331 -37.55 -2.97 10.31
C ILE A 331 -38.80 -2.52 11.07
N ASN A 332 -38.85 -1.25 11.49
CA ASN A 332 -40.01 -0.72 12.22
C ASN A 332 -41.20 -0.41 11.29
N ARG A 333 -40.95 -0.19 10.00
CA ARG A 333 -41.99 0.09 9.00
C ARG A 333 -42.54 -1.20 8.40
N ASP A 334 -41.69 -2.20 8.20
CA ASP A 334 -42.03 -3.43 7.50
C ASP A 334 -41.56 -4.68 8.25
N GLY A 335 -42.51 -5.56 8.58
CA GLY A 335 -42.24 -6.83 9.23
C GLY A 335 -41.49 -7.84 8.34
N GLN A 336 -41.52 -7.68 7.02
CA GLN A 336 -40.81 -8.54 6.07
C GLN A 336 -39.29 -8.34 6.17
N VAL A 337 -38.84 -7.08 6.23
CA VAL A 337 -37.41 -6.73 6.43
C VAL A 337 -36.84 -7.41 7.67
N ARG A 338 -37.63 -7.50 8.75
CA ARG A 338 -37.23 -8.22 9.96
C ARG A 338 -36.97 -9.71 9.72
N GLN A 339 -37.82 -10.37 8.94
CA GLN A 339 -37.68 -11.79 8.63
C GLN A 339 -36.44 -12.04 7.76
N GLU A 340 -36.23 -11.19 6.75
CA GLU A 340 -35.06 -11.29 5.86
C GLU A 340 -33.76 -11.02 6.61
N LEU A 341 -33.75 -10.04 7.53
CA LEU A 341 -32.61 -9.82 8.42
C LEU A 341 -32.30 -11.06 9.26
N CYS A 342 -33.32 -11.70 9.84
CA CYS A 342 -33.16 -12.93 10.60
C CYS A 342 -32.58 -14.07 9.74
N ALA A 343 -33.05 -14.20 8.49
CA ALA A 343 -32.51 -15.18 7.54
C ALA A 343 -31.04 -14.90 7.22
N ALA A 344 -30.68 -13.65 6.88
CA ALA A 344 -29.31 -13.25 6.59
C ALA A 344 -28.35 -13.47 7.77
N THR A 345 -28.82 -13.29 9.02
CA THR A 345 -28.01 -13.58 10.20
C THR A 345 -27.82 -15.06 10.49
N SER A 346 -28.68 -15.94 9.96
CA SER A 346 -28.61 -17.38 10.23
C SER A 346 -27.43 -18.07 9.55
N ASP A 347 -26.95 -17.51 8.44
CA ASP A 347 -25.79 -18.00 7.68
C ASP A 347 -24.44 -17.51 8.24
N ILE A 348 -24.47 -16.56 9.18
CA ILE A 348 -23.25 -15.98 9.77
C ILE A 348 -22.82 -16.82 10.97
N GLN A 349 -21.54 -17.22 10.98
CA GLN A 349 -20.95 -17.94 12.10
C GLN A 349 -21.09 -17.11 13.39
N ARG A 350 -21.59 -17.73 14.47
CA ARG A 350 -21.91 -17.07 15.75
C ARG A 350 -20.73 -16.35 16.41
N GLU A 351 -19.51 -16.63 16.00
CA GLU A 351 -18.28 -16.04 16.58
C GLU A 351 -17.99 -14.63 16.04
N GLN A 352 -18.62 -14.23 14.92
CA GLN A 352 -18.45 -12.91 14.34
C GLN A 352 -19.70 -12.05 14.58
N LEU A 353 -19.48 -10.80 15.00
CA LEU A 353 -20.57 -9.83 15.14
C LEU A 353 -21.09 -9.51 13.72
N PRO A 354 -22.38 -9.78 13.40
CA PRO A 354 -22.91 -9.59 12.05
C PRO A 354 -22.74 -8.15 11.55
N THR A 355 -22.82 -7.18 12.47
CA THR A 355 -22.66 -5.75 12.15
C THR A 355 -21.23 -5.33 11.83
N GLN A 356 -20.24 -6.19 12.03
CA GLN A 356 -18.85 -5.92 11.63
C GLN A 356 -18.46 -6.69 10.37
N ASN A 357 -19.38 -7.47 9.80
CA ASN A 357 -19.09 -8.39 8.71
C ASN A 357 -19.64 -7.85 7.39
N ALA A 358 -18.75 -7.49 6.46
CA ALA A 358 -19.15 -6.98 5.14
C ALA A 358 -20.05 -7.97 4.36
N HIS A 359 -19.86 -9.28 4.54
CA HIS A 359 -20.68 -10.33 3.90
C HIS A 359 -22.15 -10.23 4.30
N PHE A 360 -22.45 -9.84 5.55
CA PHE A 360 -23.83 -9.63 6.01
C PHE A 360 -24.53 -8.56 5.16
N TYR A 361 -23.90 -7.39 5.07
CA TYR A 361 -24.45 -6.26 4.33
C TYR A 361 -24.52 -6.55 2.83
N ARG A 362 -23.53 -7.27 2.27
CA ARG A 362 -23.54 -7.74 0.88
C ARG A 362 -24.74 -8.65 0.61
N HIS A 363 -24.97 -9.63 1.47
CA HIS A 363 -26.10 -10.55 1.31
C HIS A 363 -27.45 -9.81 1.31
N LEU A 364 -27.64 -8.86 2.23
CA LEU A 364 -28.83 -8.01 2.24
C LEU A 364 -28.97 -7.18 0.97
N HIS A 365 -27.88 -6.55 0.52
CA HIS A 365 -27.86 -5.76 -0.71
C HIS A 365 -28.29 -6.61 -1.90
N ASP A 366 -27.70 -7.79 -2.08
CA ASP A 366 -27.96 -8.65 -3.24
C ASP A 366 -29.37 -9.25 -3.20
N GLN A 367 -29.92 -9.53 -2.01
CA GLN A 367 -31.30 -10.00 -1.84
C GLN A 367 -32.33 -8.91 -2.22
N TRP A 368 -32.01 -7.65 -1.94
CA TRP A 368 -32.92 -6.51 -2.10
C TRP A 368 -32.76 -5.77 -3.42
N GLU A 369 -31.65 -5.97 -4.13
CA GLU A 369 -31.40 -5.36 -5.43
C GLU A 369 -32.55 -5.66 -6.41
N GLY A 370 -33.13 -4.60 -6.98
CA GLY A 370 -34.24 -4.69 -7.95
C GLY A 370 -35.65 -4.83 -7.34
N ARG A 371 -35.81 -4.81 -6.02
CA ARG A 371 -37.13 -4.83 -5.37
C ARG A 371 -37.65 -3.41 -5.10
N PRO A 372 -38.87 -3.05 -5.55
CA PRO A 372 -39.41 -1.69 -5.40
C PRO A 372 -40.12 -1.44 -4.06
N GLU A 373 -39.65 -2.02 -2.95
CA GLU A 373 -40.32 -1.85 -1.65
C GLU A 373 -40.06 -0.45 -1.06
N GLU A 374 -41.13 0.27 -0.71
CA GLU A 374 -41.07 1.65 -0.17
C GLU A 374 -40.18 1.76 1.09
N GLY A 375 -40.08 0.69 1.88
CA GLY A 375 -39.25 0.61 3.09
C GLY A 375 -37.75 0.52 2.82
N LEU A 376 -37.34 0.01 1.64
CA LEU A 376 -35.93 -0.24 1.30
C LEU A 376 -35.28 0.93 0.56
N ALA A 377 -36.08 1.88 0.06
CA ALA A 377 -35.61 2.99 -0.75
C ALA A 377 -34.52 3.85 -0.06
N SER A 378 -34.57 3.99 1.28
CA SER A 378 -33.54 4.71 2.05
C SER A 378 -32.36 3.83 2.49
N VAL A 379 -32.56 2.51 2.57
CA VAL A 379 -31.53 1.55 3.00
C VAL A 379 -30.54 1.26 1.88
N MET A 380 -31.02 1.09 0.64
CA MET A 380 -30.17 0.70 -0.49
C MET A 380 -29.03 1.68 -0.78
N PRO A 381 -29.22 3.02 -0.79
CA PRO A 381 -28.12 3.96 -0.96
C PRO A 381 -27.07 3.86 0.16
N SER A 382 -27.51 3.61 1.39
CA SER A 382 -26.61 3.46 2.54
C SER A 382 -25.79 2.17 2.44
N LEU A 383 -26.42 1.05 2.07
CA LEU A 383 -25.73 -0.21 1.78
C LEU A 383 -24.72 -0.05 0.64
N GLN A 384 -25.10 0.61 -0.45
CA GLN A 384 -24.21 0.86 -1.58
C GLN A 384 -22.98 1.68 -1.19
N SER A 385 -23.17 2.71 -0.35
CA SER A 385 -22.08 3.55 0.17
C SER A 385 -21.14 2.79 1.10
N LEU A 386 -21.67 1.90 1.95
CA LEU A 386 -20.89 1.05 2.85
C LEU A 386 -20.13 -0.05 2.11
N LEU A 387 -20.73 -0.60 1.06
CA LEU A 387 -20.18 -1.69 0.25
C LEU A 387 -19.38 -1.21 -0.97
N GLU A 388 -19.16 0.10 -1.08
CA GLU A 388 -18.37 0.72 -2.12
C GLU A 388 -16.93 0.18 -2.10
N ASN A 389 -16.40 -0.17 -3.27
CA ASN A 389 -15.00 -0.55 -3.41
C ASN A 389 -14.16 0.68 -3.78
N LYS A 390 -13.26 1.11 -2.89
CA LYS A 390 -12.31 2.21 -3.10
C LYS A 390 -10.90 1.75 -3.51
N LEU A 391 -10.70 0.46 -3.75
CA LEU A 391 -9.45 -0.04 -4.34
C LEU A 391 -9.33 0.47 -5.78
N MET A 392 -8.17 1.03 -6.11
CA MET A 392 -7.86 1.63 -7.41
C MET A 392 -6.90 0.77 -8.23
N LEU A 393 -6.04 -0.02 -7.59
CA LEU A 393 -5.06 -0.87 -8.28
C LEU A 393 -5.62 -2.26 -8.60
N GLU A 394 -6.51 -2.77 -7.76
CA GLU A 394 -7.17 -4.06 -7.96
C GLU A 394 -8.00 -4.07 -9.25
N ARG A 395 -7.61 -4.92 -10.21
CA ARG A 395 -8.27 -5.04 -11.51
C ARG A 395 -9.44 -6.03 -11.49
N GLY A 396 -9.52 -6.85 -10.44
CA GLY A 396 -10.62 -7.77 -10.26
C GLY A 396 -11.95 -7.05 -10.02
N ARG A 397 -13.06 -7.76 -10.28
CA ARG A 397 -14.39 -7.35 -9.78
C ARG A 397 -14.49 -7.68 -8.30
N VAL A 398 -13.52 -7.21 -7.52
CA VAL A 398 -13.51 -7.40 -6.07
C VAL A 398 -14.63 -6.56 -5.46
N ARG A 399 -15.32 -7.15 -4.50
CA ARG A 399 -16.45 -6.54 -3.79
C ARG A 399 -16.29 -6.80 -2.30
N ALA A 400 -16.62 -5.79 -1.49
CA ALA A 400 -16.73 -5.96 -0.06
C ALA A 400 -17.78 -7.04 0.25
N GLY A 401 -17.44 -7.99 1.12
CA GLY A 401 -18.31 -9.10 1.49
C GLY A 401 -18.19 -10.36 0.63
N GLU A 402 -17.28 -10.43 -0.35
CA GLU A 402 -17.09 -11.58 -1.22
C GLU A 402 -15.65 -12.14 -1.17
N ALA A 403 -15.49 -13.45 -1.40
CA ALA A 403 -14.20 -14.14 -1.50
C ALA A 403 -13.21 -13.75 -0.39
N ASP A 404 -12.00 -13.29 -0.74
CA ASP A 404 -10.94 -12.88 0.20
C ASP A 404 -11.29 -11.63 1.02
N TYR A 405 -12.40 -10.96 0.70
CA TYR A 405 -12.92 -9.77 1.35
C TYR A 405 -14.26 -10.01 2.06
N GLN A 406 -14.56 -11.27 2.38
CA GLN A 406 -15.80 -11.66 3.06
C GLN A 406 -16.07 -10.80 4.31
N HIS A 407 -15.04 -10.52 5.11
CA HIS A 407 -15.20 -9.79 6.37
C HIS A 407 -14.74 -8.34 6.30
N ARG A 408 -14.40 -7.82 5.11
CA ARG A 408 -13.69 -6.55 4.96
C ARG A 408 -14.54 -5.53 4.22
N PHE A 409 -14.67 -4.35 4.81
CA PHE A 409 -15.18 -3.18 4.10
C PHE A 409 -14.06 -2.57 3.25
N LEU A 410 -14.41 -2.15 2.04
CA LEU A 410 -13.49 -1.56 1.07
C LEU A 410 -13.76 -0.08 0.83
N CYS A 411 -14.58 0.53 1.68
CA CYS A 411 -15.09 1.89 1.50
C CYS A 411 -14.26 2.95 2.27
N ALA A 412 -13.09 2.57 2.80
CA ALA A 412 -12.19 3.49 3.48
C ALA A 412 -11.67 4.53 2.48
N ALA A 413 -11.61 5.79 2.90
CA ALA A 413 -11.18 6.88 2.04
C ALA A 413 -10.46 7.96 2.85
N ILE A 414 -9.44 8.55 2.24
CA ILE A 414 -8.68 9.68 2.75
C ILE A 414 -8.50 10.72 1.63
N ASP A 415 -8.76 11.97 1.96
CA ASP A 415 -8.67 13.08 1.03
C ASP A 415 -7.21 13.52 0.87
N ASP A 416 -6.88 14.24 -0.21
CA ASP A 416 -5.50 14.68 -0.49
C ASP A 416 -4.94 15.57 0.64
N CYS A 417 -5.78 16.43 1.23
CA CYS A 417 -5.39 17.30 2.35
C CYS A 417 -5.20 16.57 3.69
N GLU A 418 -5.54 15.28 3.76
CA GLU A 418 -5.42 14.45 4.94
C GLU A 418 -4.24 13.46 4.86
N LEU A 419 -3.52 13.46 3.74
CA LEU A 419 -2.31 12.68 3.59
C LEU A 419 -1.26 13.14 4.63
N PRO A 420 -0.40 12.23 5.13
CA PRO A 420 0.57 12.56 6.16
C PRO A 420 1.80 13.34 5.64
N TRP A 421 1.71 13.93 4.45
CA TRP A 421 2.72 14.76 3.80
C TRP A 421 2.05 15.84 2.93
N ASP A 422 2.80 16.89 2.59
CA ASP A 422 2.38 17.92 1.64
C ASP A 422 2.59 17.43 0.20
N LEU A 423 1.57 17.58 -0.64
CA LEU A 423 1.61 17.21 -2.06
C LEU A 423 2.39 18.21 -2.92
N GLU A 424 2.52 19.45 -2.45
CA GLU A 424 3.21 20.52 -3.16
C GLU A 424 4.73 20.56 -2.85
N GLU A 425 5.19 19.75 -1.89
CA GLU A 425 6.62 19.63 -1.57
C GLU A 425 7.31 18.81 -2.66
N GLU A 426 8.22 19.43 -3.43
CA GLU A 426 8.95 18.76 -4.53
C GLU A 426 10.28 18.12 -4.09
N ASP A 427 10.88 18.61 -3.00
CA ASP A 427 12.23 18.25 -2.53
C ASP A 427 12.17 17.57 -1.15
N TRP A 428 11.82 16.26 -1.12
CA TRP A 428 11.75 15.45 0.10
C TRP A 428 12.70 14.25 0.16
#